data_AF-A0A7C7UH73-F1
#
_entry.id   AF-A0A7C7UH73-F1
#
_cell.length_a   1.000
_cell.length_b   1.000
_cell.length_c   1.000
_cell.angle_alpha   90.00
_cell.angle_beta   90.00
_cell.angle_gamma   90.00
#
_symmetry.space_group_name_H-M   'P 1'
#
loop_
_entity.id
_entity.type
_entity.pdbx_description
1 polymer ?
#
loop_
_entity_poly.entity_id
_entity_poly.type
_entity_poly.pdbx_seq_one_letter_code
_entity_poly.pdbx_strand_id
1 'polypeptide(L)'
;TLDEYRKYIEKDAALERRFQRVLVDEPSVEDTIAILRGLKEKYEVHHGVDITDPAIVAAATLSHRYITDRQLPDKAIDLIDEAASRIRMEIDSKPEVMDRLERKLIQMKIEREALAKETDEASKERLQLLQEEIDRLEKEFHDLEEIWKAEKAAVQGATHIKEELDRARQELETARRAGDLARMSELQYGKIPELEQQLAAADQAETTETTLLRNKVTEEEIAEVVSKWTGIPVAKMLEGERDKLLHMEEAIHRRVVGQDEAIQAVADAIRRSRAGLSDPDRPNGSFLFLGPTGVGKTELTKALAEFLFDTEDAMVRIDMSEFMEKHSVARLIGAPPGYVGYEEGGYLTEAVRRKPYSVILLDEVEKAHADVFNILLQVLDDGRLTEEQFQMLD
;
A
#
# COMPACT_ATOMS: atom_id res chain seq x y z
N THR A 1 15.45 19.05 4.52
CA THR A 1 15.76 18.14 3.38
C THR A 1 17.14 18.45 2.82
N LEU A 2 17.65 17.65 1.85
CA LEU A 2 18.95 17.93 1.20
C LEU A 2 18.93 19.29 0.49
N ASP A 3 17.80 19.67 -0.10
CA ASP A 3 17.63 20.95 -0.80
C ASP A 3 17.69 22.13 0.17
N GLU A 4 17.07 22.01 1.35
CA GLU A 4 17.17 23.02 2.40
C GLU A 4 18.60 23.14 2.94
N TYR A 5 19.31 22.01 3.10
CA TYR A 5 20.72 22.02 3.51
C TYR A 5 21.58 22.78 2.48
N ARG A 6 21.42 22.46 1.19
CA ARG A 6 22.11 23.15 0.09
C ARG A 6 21.80 24.65 0.06
N LYS A 7 20.52 25.00 0.24
CA LYS A 7 20.05 26.38 0.15
C LYS A 7 20.50 27.26 1.32
N TYR A 8 20.50 26.74 2.54
CA TYR A 8 20.65 27.54 3.75
C TYR A 8 21.95 27.29 4.53
N ILE A 9 22.53 26.09 4.45
CA ILE A 9 23.70 25.72 5.26
C ILE A 9 24.97 25.73 4.42
N GLU A 10 24.94 25.13 3.23
CA GLU A 10 26.13 25.00 2.36
C GLU A 10 26.64 26.36 1.85
N LYS A 11 25.74 27.34 1.68
CA LYS A 11 26.12 28.71 1.29
C LYS A 11 26.84 29.49 2.42
N ASP A 12 26.76 29.04 3.68
CA ASP A 12 27.39 29.68 4.84
C ASP A 12 28.61 28.89 5.34
N ALA A 13 29.80 29.40 5.02
CA ALA A 13 31.08 28.77 5.39
C ALA A 13 31.33 28.67 6.92
N ALA A 14 30.59 29.40 7.76
CA ALA A 14 30.66 29.24 9.21
C ALA A 14 29.79 28.08 9.71
N LEU A 15 28.62 27.86 9.08
CA LEU A 15 27.75 26.73 9.38
C LEU A 15 28.32 25.43 8.84
N GLU A 16 28.80 25.41 7.60
CA GLU A 16 29.38 24.24 6.96
C GLU A 16 30.54 23.63 7.79
N ARG A 17 31.37 24.48 8.41
CA ARG A 17 32.49 24.02 9.26
C ARG A 17 32.08 23.54 10.64
N ARG A 18 30.85 23.83 11.09
CA ARG A 18 30.32 23.44 12.41
C ARG A 18 29.45 22.20 12.35
N PHE A 19 28.91 21.88 11.18
CA PHE A 19 28.02 20.75 10.97
C PHE A 19 28.68 19.70 10.10
N GLN A 20 28.75 18.47 10.60
CA GLN A 20 29.06 17.31 9.77
C GLN A 20 27.77 16.85 9.09
N ARG A 21 27.78 16.74 7.76
CA ARG A 21 26.68 16.13 7.03
C ARG A 21 26.66 14.62 7.29
N VAL A 22 25.53 14.13 7.78
CA VAL A 22 25.18 12.71 7.87
C VAL A 22 24.00 12.49 6.93
N LEU A 23 24.23 11.74 5.86
CA LEU A 23 23.18 11.33 4.92
C LEU A 23 22.35 10.22 5.56
N VAL A 24 21.03 10.35 5.45
CA VAL A 24 20.07 9.33 5.85
C VAL A 24 19.16 9.13 4.66
N ASP A 25 19.36 8.01 3.97
CA ASP A 25 18.62 7.67 2.77
C ASP A 25 17.30 6.95 3.12
N GLU A 26 16.37 6.93 2.17
CA GLU A 26 15.14 6.15 2.29
C GLU A 26 15.48 4.65 2.38
N PRO A 27 14.90 3.88 3.33
CA PRO A 27 15.13 2.45 3.41
C PRO A 27 14.57 1.72 2.20
N SER A 28 15.19 0.59 1.83
CA SER A 28 14.63 -0.30 0.82
C SER A 28 13.29 -0.89 1.28
N VAL A 29 12.57 -1.55 0.35
CA VAL A 29 11.35 -2.30 0.70
C VAL A 29 11.67 -3.39 1.73
N GLU A 30 12.79 -4.10 1.56
CA GLU A 30 13.22 -5.15 2.49
C GLU A 30 13.57 -4.60 3.88
N ASP A 31 14.30 -3.48 3.94
CA ASP A 31 14.62 -2.81 5.19
C ASP A 31 13.35 -2.27 5.88
N THR A 32 12.39 -1.76 5.10
CA THR A 32 11.11 -1.30 5.63
C THR A 32 10.31 -2.45 6.23
N ILE A 33 10.29 -3.62 5.57
CA ILE A 33 9.68 -4.83 6.13
C ILE A 33 10.33 -5.20 7.47
N ALA A 34 11.67 -5.14 7.57
CA ALA A 34 12.37 -5.41 8.82
C ALA A 34 12.03 -4.39 9.92
N ILE A 35 11.93 -3.09 9.57
CA ILE A 35 11.50 -2.03 10.47
C ILE A 35 10.08 -2.29 10.97
N LEU A 36 9.13 -2.58 10.07
CA LEU A 36 7.75 -2.86 10.41
C LEU A 36 7.61 -4.10 11.29
N ARG A 37 8.38 -5.17 11.02
CA ARG A 37 8.43 -6.36 11.91
C ARG A 37 8.91 -6.00 13.31
N GLY A 38 9.88 -5.09 13.45
CA GLY A 38 10.34 -4.59 14.74
C GLY A 38 9.33 -3.68 15.46
N LEU A 39 8.44 -3.02 14.71
CA LEU A 39 7.36 -2.18 15.24
C LEU A 39 6.06 -2.94 15.48
N LYS A 40 5.89 -4.12 14.86
CA LYS A 40 4.67 -4.94 14.87
C LYS A 40 4.05 -5.05 16.25
N GLU A 41 4.79 -5.57 17.23
CA GLU A 41 4.26 -5.81 18.59
C GLU A 41 3.71 -4.54 19.23
N LYS A 42 4.33 -3.38 18.99
CA LYS A 42 3.86 -2.10 19.55
C LYS A 42 2.54 -1.66 18.95
N TYR A 43 2.37 -1.82 17.63
CA TYR A 43 1.11 -1.47 16.96
C TYR A 43 0.00 -2.47 17.31
N GLU A 44 0.33 -3.76 17.43
CA GLU A 44 -0.63 -4.77 17.91
C GLU A 44 -1.13 -4.45 19.31
N VAL A 45 -0.25 -4.09 20.25
CA VAL A 45 -0.64 -3.69 21.60
C VAL A 45 -1.46 -2.39 21.57
N HIS A 46 -0.99 -1.38 20.83
CA HIS A 46 -1.67 -0.08 20.78
C HIS A 46 -3.10 -0.20 20.25
N HIS A 47 -3.29 -0.97 19.17
CA HIS A 47 -4.58 -1.16 18.52
C HIS A 47 -5.33 -2.40 19.02
N GLY A 48 -4.76 -3.27 19.83
CA GLY A 48 -5.44 -4.50 20.28
C GLY A 48 -5.87 -5.39 19.09
N VAL A 49 -5.01 -5.47 18.07
CA VAL A 49 -5.22 -6.27 16.86
C VAL A 49 -4.01 -7.15 16.60
N ASP A 50 -4.14 -8.12 15.71
CA ASP A 50 -3.04 -8.93 15.21
C ASP A 50 -2.64 -8.48 13.81
N ILE A 51 -1.35 -8.24 13.58
CA ILE A 51 -0.85 -7.82 12.27
C ILE A 51 -0.15 -9.01 11.63
N THR A 52 -0.70 -9.51 10.53
CA THR A 52 -0.11 -10.66 9.83
C THR A 52 1.18 -10.26 9.11
N ASP A 53 2.11 -11.21 8.94
CA ASP A 53 3.34 -10.93 8.17
C ASP A 53 3.06 -10.55 6.70
N PRO A 54 2.09 -11.20 6.00
CA PRO A 54 1.64 -10.73 4.69
C PRO A 54 1.17 -9.27 4.68
N ALA A 55 0.45 -8.79 5.71
CA ALA A 55 0.05 -7.38 5.80
C ALA A 55 1.27 -6.43 5.88
N ILE A 56 2.32 -6.82 6.60
CA ILE A 56 3.57 -6.04 6.67
C ILE A 56 4.25 -5.95 5.29
N VAL A 57 4.35 -7.09 4.60
CA VAL A 57 4.93 -7.14 3.25
C VAL A 57 4.09 -6.31 2.28
N ALA A 58 2.76 -6.43 2.34
CA ALA A 58 1.83 -5.66 1.53
C ALA A 58 1.97 -4.15 1.82
N ALA A 59 2.06 -3.73 3.07
CA ALA A 59 2.19 -2.31 3.44
C ALA A 59 3.45 -1.69 2.84
N ALA A 60 4.60 -2.36 2.94
CA ALA A 60 5.84 -1.88 2.33
C ALA A 60 5.77 -1.89 0.80
N THR A 61 5.29 -2.98 0.19
CA THR A 61 5.29 -3.17 -1.26
C THR A 61 4.27 -2.26 -1.96
N LEU A 62 3.04 -2.21 -1.46
CA LEU A 62 1.96 -1.40 -2.05
C LEU A 62 2.20 0.09 -1.85
N SER A 63 2.70 0.52 -0.67
CA SER A 63 3.03 1.93 -0.47
C SER A 63 4.20 2.37 -1.34
N HIS A 64 5.21 1.52 -1.53
CA HIS A 64 6.31 1.83 -2.43
C HIS A 64 5.83 1.95 -3.89
N ARG A 65 4.92 1.07 -4.32
CA ARG A 65 4.43 1.03 -5.70
C ARG A 65 3.44 2.15 -6.03
N TYR A 66 2.49 2.45 -5.13
CA TYR A 66 1.33 3.30 -5.45
C TYR A 66 1.35 4.67 -4.76
N ILE A 67 2.15 4.86 -3.71
CA ILE A 67 2.23 6.14 -2.97
C ILE A 67 3.62 6.74 -3.20
N THR A 68 3.78 7.46 -4.31
CA THR A 68 5.10 7.95 -4.77
C THR A 68 5.46 9.35 -4.27
N ASP A 69 4.50 10.10 -3.73
CA ASP A 69 4.67 11.45 -3.19
C ASP A 69 5.18 11.45 -1.74
N ARG A 70 5.27 10.28 -1.11
CA ARG A 70 5.76 10.05 0.25
C ARG A 70 6.89 9.03 0.28
N GLN A 71 7.71 9.06 1.32
CA GLN A 71 8.87 8.19 1.49
C GLN A 71 8.60 7.06 2.48
N LEU A 72 9.25 5.91 2.26
CA LEU A 72 9.40 4.86 3.27
C LEU A 72 10.31 5.37 4.42
N PRO A 73 10.17 4.80 5.63
CA PRO A 73 9.18 3.80 6.05
C PRO A 73 7.84 4.42 6.46
N ASP A 74 7.76 5.76 6.53
CA ASP A 74 6.63 6.53 7.09
C ASP A 74 5.29 6.18 6.44
N LYS A 75 5.21 6.20 5.10
CA LYS A 75 3.99 5.82 4.38
C LYS A 75 3.51 4.38 4.65
N ALA A 76 4.43 3.45 4.90
CA ALA A 76 4.08 2.07 5.18
C ALA A 76 3.61 1.88 6.63
N ILE A 77 4.21 2.63 7.55
CA ILE A 77 3.78 2.70 8.95
C ILE A 77 2.36 3.25 9.05
N ASP A 78 2.06 4.33 8.33
CA ASP A 78 0.70 4.91 8.32
C ASP A 78 -0.35 3.94 7.76
N LEU A 79 -0.02 3.14 6.74
CA LEU A 79 -0.95 2.12 6.23
C LEU A 79 -1.28 1.08 7.29
N ILE A 80 -0.27 0.62 8.03
CA ILE A 80 -0.46 -0.32 9.14
C ILE A 80 -1.33 0.33 10.23
N ASP A 81 -1.06 1.59 10.57
CA ASP A 81 -1.78 2.34 11.60
C ASP A 81 -3.26 2.56 11.24
N GLU A 82 -3.56 2.98 10.00
CA GLU A 82 -4.95 3.17 9.54
C GLU A 82 -5.69 1.83 9.45
N ALA A 83 -5.05 0.78 8.93
CA ALA A 83 -5.65 -0.55 8.84
C ALA A 83 -5.96 -1.13 10.23
N ALA A 84 -5.01 -1.02 11.16
CA ALA A 84 -5.19 -1.46 12.54
C ALA A 84 -6.28 -0.66 13.27
N SER A 85 -6.30 0.67 13.10
CA SER A 85 -7.34 1.54 13.66
C SER A 85 -8.73 1.17 13.14
N ARG A 86 -8.84 0.81 11.86
CA ARG A 86 -10.11 0.39 11.28
C ARG A 86 -10.60 -0.93 11.88
N ILE A 87 -9.73 -1.93 11.98
CA ILE A 87 -10.08 -3.20 12.62
C ILE A 87 -10.47 -3.00 14.09
N ARG A 88 -9.76 -2.13 14.84
CA ARG A 88 -10.17 -1.72 16.20
C ARG A 88 -11.61 -1.21 16.24
N MET A 89 -11.98 -0.31 15.33
CA MET A 89 -13.33 0.24 15.27
C MET A 89 -14.37 -0.85 14.96
N GLU A 90 -14.04 -1.81 14.12
CA GLU A 90 -14.90 -2.96 13.80
C GLU A 90 -15.08 -3.88 15.01
N ILE A 91 -14.01 -4.14 15.79
CA ILE A 91 -14.05 -4.92 17.05
C ILE A 91 -15.00 -4.28 18.08
N ASP A 92 -14.99 -2.95 18.17
CA ASP A 92 -15.83 -2.22 19.12
C ASP A 92 -17.28 -2.05 18.65
N SER A 93 -17.54 -2.24 17.37
CA SER A 93 -18.85 -2.08 16.75
C SER A 93 -19.66 -3.38 16.76
N LYS A 94 -20.98 -3.25 16.66
CA LYS A 94 -21.88 -4.40 16.47
C LYS A 94 -21.67 -4.98 15.06
N PRO A 95 -21.49 -6.30 14.90
CA PRO A 95 -21.36 -6.93 13.59
C PRO A 95 -22.54 -6.62 12.67
N GLU A 96 -22.27 -6.44 11.37
CA GLU A 96 -23.28 -6.02 10.40
C GLU A 96 -24.49 -6.98 10.34
N VAL A 97 -24.22 -8.29 10.47
CA VAL A 97 -25.26 -9.33 10.47
C VAL A 97 -26.25 -9.12 11.63
N MET A 98 -25.73 -8.76 12.81
CA MET A 98 -26.54 -8.47 13.99
C MET A 98 -27.28 -7.15 13.88
N ASP A 99 -26.65 -6.09 13.35
CA ASP A 99 -27.32 -4.79 13.12
C ASP A 99 -28.48 -4.92 12.13
N ARG A 100 -28.30 -5.71 11.04
CA ARG A 100 -29.38 -6.03 10.09
C ARG A 100 -30.53 -6.78 10.76
N LEU A 101 -30.24 -7.78 11.59
CA LEU A 101 -31.24 -8.54 12.35
C LEU A 101 -31.99 -7.65 13.35
N GLU A 102 -31.28 -6.81 14.09
CA GLU A 102 -31.87 -5.89 15.07
C GLU A 102 -32.83 -4.89 14.40
N ARG A 103 -32.42 -4.27 13.29
CA ARG A 103 -33.29 -3.35 12.53
C ARG A 103 -34.55 -4.05 12.04
N LYS A 104 -34.42 -5.28 11.53
CA LYS A 104 -35.56 -6.10 11.09
C LYS A 104 -36.48 -6.42 12.27
N LEU A 105 -35.93 -6.84 13.41
CA LEU A 105 -36.68 -7.10 14.64
C LEU A 105 -37.45 -5.86 15.12
N ILE A 106 -36.82 -4.68 15.13
CA ILE A 106 -37.47 -3.41 15.51
C ILE A 106 -38.66 -3.13 14.58
N GLN A 107 -38.48 -3.25 13.26
CA GLN A 107 -39.55 -3.03 12.29
C GLN A 107 -40.73 -3.99 12.53
N MET A 108 -40.46 -5.27 12.74
CA MET A 108 -41.48 -6.29 12.95
C MET A 108 -42.21 -6.10 14.28
N LYS A 109 -41.50 -5.69 15.34
CA LYS A 109 -42.11 -5.34 16.63
C LYS A 109 -43.06 -4.15 16.51
N ILE A 110 -42.71 -3.13 15.72
CA ILE A 110 -43.59 -1.99 15.45
C ILE A 110 -44.83 -2.44 14.67
N GLU A 111 -44.67 -3.28 13.65
CA GLU A 111 -45.80 -3.85 12.89
C GLU A 111 -46.71 -4.68 13.79
N ARG A 112 -46.14 -5.46 14.73
CA ARG A 112 -46.89 -6.22 15.73
C ARG A 112 -47.73 -5.32 16.63
N GLU A 113 -47.17 -4.23 17.15
CA GLU A 113 -47.91 -3.27 17.98
C GLU A 113 -49.03 -2.55 17.22
N ALA A 114 -48.88 -2.38 15.90
CA ALA A 114 -49.94 -1.85 15.05
C ALA A 114 -51.07 -2.88 14.85
N LEU A 115 -50.72 -4.11 14.46
CA LEU A 115 -51.67 -5.20 14.22
C LEU A 115 -52.42 -5.63 15.49
N ALA A 116 -51.79 -5.51 16.67
CA ALA A 116 -52.42 -5.83 17.95
C ALA A 116 -53.66 -4.95 18.28
N LYS A 117 -53.85 -3.83 17.57
CA LYS A 117 -55.01 -2.94 17.73
C LYS A 117 -56.15 -3.27 16.76
N GLU A 118 -55.89 -4.10 15.76
CA GLU A 118 -56.88 -4.52 14.77
C GLU A 118 -57.70 -5.72 15.27
N THR A 119 -58.94 -5.86 14.77
CA THR A 119 -59.91 -6.83 15.32
C THR A 119 -60.40 -7.86 14.32
N ASP A 120 -60.08 -7.71 13.03
CA ASP A 120 -60.45 -8.63 11.98
C ASP A 120 -59.61 -9.92 12.02
N GLU A 121 -60.19 -11.03 11.53
CA GLU A 121 -59.54 -12.35 11.59
C GLU A 121 -58.24 -12.43 10.77
N ALA A 122 -58.15 -11.71 9.64
CA ALA A 122 -56.95 -11.68 8.82
C ALA A 122 -55.78 -11.00 9.56
N SER A 123 -56.05 -9.92 10.30
CA SER A 123 -55.05 -9.27 11.16
C SER A 123 -54.60 -10.17 12.31
N LYS A 124 -55.48 -10.99 12.89
CA LYS A 124 -55.09 -11.96 13.94
C LYS A 124 -54.18 -13.07 13.42
N GLU A 125 -54.50 -13.65 12.26
CA GLU A 125 -53.64 -14.65 11.62
C GLU A 125 -52.26 -14.06 11.27
N ARG A 126 -52.23 -12.85 10.71
CA ARG A 126 -50.99 -12.15 10.39
C ARG A 126 -50.17 -11.82 11.63
N LEU A 127 -50.81 -11.40 12.72
CA LEU A 127 -50.17 -11.15 14.01
C LEU A 127 -49.50 -12.41 14.56
N GLN A 128 -50.14 -13.57 14.45
CA GLN A 128 -49.58 -14.84 14.90
C GLN A 128 -48.33 -15.22 14.09
N LEU A 129 -48.42 -15.18 12.75
CA LEU A 129 -47.27 -15.44 11.88
C LEU A 129 -46.11 -14.47 12.14
N LEU A 130 -46.43 -13.20 12.37
CA LEU A 130 -45.45 -12.17 12.68
C LEU A 130 -44.76 -12.44 14.02
N GLN A 131 -45.50 -12.88 15.04
CA GLN A 131 -44.93 -13.24 16.34
C GLN A 131 -44.00 -14.45 16.23
N GLU A 132 -44.38 -15.50 15.49
CA GLU A 132 -43.53 -16.67 15.26
C GLU A 132 -42.20 -16.30 14.56
N GLU A 133 -42.26 -15.39 13.60
CA GLU A 133 -41.07 -14.88 12.90
C GLU A 133 -40.20 -13.99 13.81
N ILE A 134 -40.82 -13.15 14.65
CA ILE A 134 -40.09 -12.36 15.67
C ILE A 134 -39.36 -13.30 16.63
N ASP A 135 -40.05 -14.31 17.19
CA ASP A 135 -39.45 -15.24 18.16
C ASP A 135 -38.27 -16.00 17.53
N ARG A 136 -38.37 -16.38 16.25
CA ARG A 136 -37.27 -17.01 15.51
C ARG A 136 -36.07 -16.08 15.37
N LEU A 137 -36.30 -14.84 14.94
CA LEU A 137 -35.23 -13.85 14.76
C LEU A 137 -34.62 -13.38 16.09
N GLU A 138 -35.41 -13.31 17.16
CA GLU A 138 -34.90 -13.01 18.51
C GLU A 138 -33.96 -14.12 19.00
N LYS A 139 -34.33 -15.38 18.77
CA LYS A 139 -33.46 -16.51 19.10
C LYS A 139 -32.15 -16.45 18.29
N GLU A 140 -32.23 -16.25 16.98
CA GLU A 140 -31.05 -16.10 16.12
C GLU A 140 -30.15 -14.94 16.57
N PHE A 141 -30.75 -13.79 16.92
CA PHE A 141 -30.01 -12.65 17.45
C PHE A 141 -29.33 -12.98 18.79
N HIS A 142 -30.01 -13.67 19.69
CA HIS A 142 -29.46 -14.03 21.01
C HIS A 142 -28.32 -15.05 20.88
N ASP A 143 -28.44 -16.02 19.99
CA ASP A 143 -27.39 -16.99 19.68
C ASP A 143 -26.12 -16.27 19.16
N LEU A 144 -26.29 -15.29 18.25
CA LEU A 144 -25.19 -14.45 17.76
C LEU A 144 -24.61 -13.52 18.82
N GLU A 145 -25.44 -12.98 19.71
CA GLU A 145 -25.01 -12.10 20.79
C GLU A 145 -24.12 -12.84 21.81
N GLU A 146 -24.45 -14.09 22.13
CA GLU A 146 -23.60 -14.93 22.99
C GLU A 146 -22.25 -15.21 22.34
N ILE A 147 -22.23 -15.55 21.05
CA ILE A 147 -20.98 -15.75 20.28
C ILE A 147 -20.14 -14.47 20.29
N TRP A 148 -20.74 -13.33 19.92
CA TRP A 148 -20.02 -12.05 19.86
C TRP A 148 -19.45 -11.63 21.22
N LYS A 149 -20.19 -11.83 22.33
CA LYS A 149 -19.69 -11.56 23.69
C LYS A 149 -18.52 -12.45 24.06
N ALA A 150 -18.57 -13.74 23.70
CA ALA A 150 -17.50 -14.69 23.96
C ALA A 150 -16.24 -14.34 23.15
N GLU A 151 -16.39 -14.09 21.85
CA GLU A 151 -15.29 -13.67 20.96
C GLU A 151 -14.66 -12.35 21.45
N LYS A 152 -15.48 -11.35 21.80
CA LYS A 152 -14.98 -10.06 22.32
C LYS A 152 -14.22 -10.21 23.64
N ALA A 153 -14.70 -11.05 24.55
CA ALA A 153 -14.02 -11.30 25.82
C ALA A 153 -12.66 -11.99 25.61
N ALA A 154 -12.56 -12.90 24.64
CA ALA A 154 -11.30 -13.57 24.30
C ALA A 154 -10.26 -12.56 23.77
N VAL A 155 -10.64 -11.72 22.80
CA VAL A 155 -9.75 -10.70 22.21
C VAL A 155 -9.28 -9.69 23.26
N GLN A 156 -10.17 -9.23 24.15
CA GLN A 156 -9.81 -8.33 25.24
C GLN A 156 -8.85 -8.97 26.25
N GLY A 157 -9.06 -10.25 26.56
CA GLY A 157 -8.15 -11.01 27.43
C GLY A 157 -6.74 -11.12 26.83
N ALA A 158 -6.63 -11.49 25.56
CA ALA A 158 -5.36 -11.57 24.85
C ALA A 158 -4.66 -10.20 24.79
N THR A 159 -5.40 -9.14 24.51
CA THR A 159 -4.87 -7.76 24.47
C THR A 159 -4.25 -7.37 25.82
N HIS A 160 -4.94 -7.66 26.93
CA HIS A 160 -4.43 -7.35 28.26
C HIS A 160 -3.13 -8.11 28.58
N ILE A 161 -3.03 -9.40 28.21
CA ILE A 161 -1.81 -10.19 28.37
C ILE A 161 -0.66 -9.57 27.56
N LYS A 162 -0.92 -9.13 26.31
CA LYS A 162 0.09 -8.46 25.48
C LYS A 162 0.57 -7.14 26.10
N GLU A 163 -0.33 -6.33 26.65
CA GLU A 163 0.02 -5.08 27.37
C GLU A 163 0.91 -5.36 28.59
N GLU A 164 0.60 -6.39 29.39
CA GLU A 164 1.42 -6.77 30.53
C GLU A 164 2.81 -7.28 30.11
N LEU A 165 2.88 -8.02 28.99
CA LEU A 165 4.12 -8.53 28.43
C LEU A 165 5.02 -7.40 27.93
N ASP A 166 4.47 -6.44 27.18
CA ASP A 166 5.23 -5.26 26.74
C ASP A 166 5.76 -4.46 27.93
N ARG A 167 4.90 -4.22 28.94
CA ARG A 167 5.32 -3.55 30.18
C ARG A 167 6.45 -4.30 30.89
N ALA A 168 6.37 -5.63 30.98
CA ALA A 168 7.42 -6.45 31.58
C ALA A 168 8.74 -6.39 30.79
N ARG A 169 8.68 -6.36 29.45
CA ARG A 169 9.85 -6.19 28.57
C ARG A 169 10.49 -4.81 28.71
N GLN A 170 9.69 -3.75 28.78
CA GLN A 170 10.19 -2.39 29.04
C GLN A 170 10.84 -2.28 30.44
N GLU A 171 10.26 -2.93 31.43
CA GLU A 171 10.80 -2.98 32.79
C GLU A 171 12.14 -3.74 32.84
N LEU A 172 12.27 -4.83 32.08
CA LEU A 172 13.51 -5.59 31.94
C LEU A 172 14.63 -4.72 31.36
N GLU A 173 14.36 -3.96 30.29
CA GLU A 173 15.32 -3.03 29.70
C GLU A 173 15.72 -1.90 30.67
N THR A 174 14.77 -1.43 31.46
CA THR A 174 15.03 -0.42 32.50
C THR A 174 15.92 -0.99 33.61
N ALA A 175 15.62 -2.19 34.10
CA ALA A 175 16.42 -2.90 35.10
C ALA A 175 17.84 -3.18 34.59
N ARG A 176 17.96 -3.56 33.31
CA ARG A 176 19.25 -3.78 32.64
C ARG A 176 20.12 -2.53 32.61
N ARG A 177 19.55 -1.37 32.28
CA ARG A 177 20.28 -0.08 32.32
C ARG A 177 20.65 0.33 33.74
N ALA A 178 19.82 0.01 34.72
CA ALA A 178 20.08 0.28 36.14
C ALA A 178 21.04 -0.71 36.81
N GLY A 179 21.33 -1.85 36.17
CA GLY A 179 22.16 -2.91 36.74
C GLY A 179 21.47 -3.74 37.83
N ASP A 180 20.14 -3.74 37.89
CA ASP A 180 19.36 -4.51 38.88
C ASP A 180 19.22 -5.98 38.44
N LEU A 181 20.23 -6.78 38.78
CA LEU A 181 20.30 -8.19 38.41
C LEU A 181 19.17 -9.04 39.02
N ALA A 182 18.64 -8.66 40.20
CA ALA A 182 17.56 -9.39 40.85
C ALA A 182 16.26 -9.21 40.07
N ARG A 183 15.91 -7.96 39.74
CA ARG A 183 14.72 -7.65 38.95
C ARG A 183 14.80 -8.21 37.54
N MET A 184 15.98 -8.16 36.91
CA MET A 184 16.20 -8.79 35.61
C MET A 184 15.90 -10.30 35.63
N SER A 185 16.41 -11.03 36.63
CA SER A 185 16.19 -12.47 36.74
C SER A 185 14.71 -12.83 36.96
N GLU A 186 14.01 -12.07 37.80
CA GLU A 186 12.58 -12.26 38.05
C GLU A 186 11.74 -12.07 36.78
N LEU A 187 12.02 -11.02 36.00
CA LEU A 187 11.30 -10.73 34.76
C LEU A 187 11.65 -11.73 33.66
N GLN A 188 12.94 -11.97 33.42
CA GLN A 188 13.43 -12.78 32.29
C GLN A 188 13.09 -14.27 32.43
N TYR A 189 13.13 -14.83 33.64
CA TYR A 189 12.91 -16.26 33.87
C TYR A 189 11.59 -16.59 34.59
N GLY A 190 10.86 -15.58 35.07
CA GLY A 190 9.56 -15.73 35.71
C GLY A 190 8.45 -15.13 34.86
N LYS A 191 8.25 -13.81 35.02
CA LYS A 191 7.04 -13.14 34.53
C LYS A 191 6.89 -13.16 33.00
N ILE A 192 7.97 -12.91 32.24
CA ILE A 192 7.91 -12.87 30.77
C ILE A 192 7.56 -14.26 30.20
N PRO A 193 8.27 -15.36 30.55
CA PRO A 193 7.89 -16.69 30.08
C PRO A 193 6.47 -17.13 30.47
N GLU A 194 6.01 -16.74 31.66
CA GLU A 194 4.64 -17.02 32.11
C GLU A 194 3.60 -16.32 31.21
N LEU A 195 3.77 -15.03 30.94
CA LEU A 195 2.89 -14.27 30.06
C LEU A 195 2.94 -14.77 28.61
N GLU A 196 4.13 -15.17 28.12
CA GLU A 196 4.27 -15.79 26.79
C GLU A 196 3.53 -17.13 26.69
N GLN A 197 3.54 -17.95 27.75
CA GLN A 197 2.75 -19.18 27.80
C GLN A 197 1.24 -18.92 27.86
N GLN A 198 0.80 -17.92 28.64
CA GLN A 198 -0.61 -17.54 28.71
C GLN A 198 -1.11 -17.03 27.36
N LEU A 199 -0.31 -16.21 26.66
CA LEU A 199 -0.64 -15.71 25.33
C LEU A 199 -0.72 -16.85 24.32
N ALA A 200 0.27 -17.76 24.28
CA ALA A 200 0.25 -18.91 23.39
C ALA A 200 -0.95 -19.85 23.64
N ALA A 201 -1.39 -19.98 24.90
CA ALA A 201 -2.60 -20.73 25.25
C ALA A 201 -3.88 -20.02 24.78
N ALA A 202 -3.93 -18.69 24.87
CA ALA A 202 -5.04 -17.89 24.36
C ALA A 202 -5.15 -17.99 22.82
N ASP A 203 -4.02 -17.88 22.11
CA ASP A 203 -3.96 -18.01 20.65
C ASP A 203 -4.41 -19.42 20.19
N GLN A 204 -4.06 -20.47 20.94
CA GLN A 204 -4.52 -21.83 20.64
C GLN A 204 -6.02 -22.00 20.85
N ALA A 205 -6.61 -21.34 21.85
CA ALA A 205 -8.06 -21.34 22.05
C ALA A 205 -8.79 -20.59 20.91
N GLU A 206 -8.11 -19.61 20.30
CA GLU A 206 -8.57 -18.83 19.16
C GLU A 206 -8.50 -19.58 17.81
N THR A 207 -7.97 -20.82 17.76
CA THR A 207 -7.97 -21.64 16.53
C THR A 207 -9.36 -22.09 16.07
N THR A 208 -10.39 -21.87 16.89
CA THR A 208 -11.78 -21.90 16.42
C THR A 208 -12.02 -20.59 15.70
N GLU A 209 -12.01 -20.59 14.35
CA GLU A 209 -12.18 -19.38 13.52
C GLU A 209 -13.27 -18.47 14.10
N THR A 210 -12.88 -17.26 14.52
CA THR A 210 -13.83 -16.24 14.95
C THR A 210 -14.73 -15.89 13.77
N THR A 211 -16.03 -16.00 13.97
CA THR A 211 -17.01 -15.90 12.87
C THR A 211 -17.62 -14.52 12.77
N LEU A 212 -17.75 -13.81 13.90
CA LEU A 212 -18.39 -12.49 13.97
C LEU A 212 -17.38 -11.36 14.14
N LEU A 213 -16.20 -11.67 14.65
CA LEU A 213 -15.18 -10.70 15.02
C LEU A 213 -13.87 -10.96 14.28
N ARG A 214 -13.46 -9.99 13.45
CA ARG A 214 -12.16 -10.00 12.79
C ARG A 214 -11.20 -9.12 13.59
N ASN A 215 -10.10 -9.70 14.07
CA ASN A 215 -9.04 -8.99 14.80
C ASN A 215 -7.70 -8.98 14.07
N LYS A 216 -7.62 -9.57 12.87
CA LYS A 216 -6.39 -9.68 12.08
C LYS A 216 -6.37 -8.65 10.96
N VAL A 217 -5.29 -7.88 10.91
CA VAL A 217 -4.92 -7.04 9.76
C VAL A 217 -4.20 -7.93 8.75
N THR A 218 -4.80 -8.10 7.59
CA THR A 218 -4.28 -8.88 6.46
C THR A 218 -3.88 -7.96 5.30
N GLU A 219 -3.37 -8.54 4.22
CA GLU A 219 -3.08 -7.82 2.98
C GLU A 219 -4.33 -7.17 2.37
N GLU A 220 -5.53 -7.72 2.62
CA GLU A 220 -6.79 -7.14 2.16
C GLU A 220 -7.06 -5.78 2.82
N GLU A 221 -6.94 -5.68 4.15
CA GLU A 221 -7.13 -4.41 4.87
C GLU A 221 -6.14 -3.34 4.41
N ILE A 222 -4.88 -3.72 4.17
CA ILE A 222 -3.87 -2.80 3.64
C ILE A 222 -4.24 -2.33 2.23
N ALA A 223 -4.63 -3.26 1.35
CA ALA A 223 -5.02 -2.92 0.00
C ALA A 223 -6.28 -2.02 -0.03
N GLU A 224 -7.22 -2.22 0.89
CA GLU A 224 -8.39 -1.35 1.03
C GLU A 224 -8.02 0.09 1.43
N VAL A 225 -7.06 0.26 2.34
CA VAL A 225 -6.55 1.60 2.71
C VAL A 225 -5.85 2.25 1.52
N VAL A 226 -4.94 1.53 0.84
CA VAL A 226 -4.26 2.04 -0.36
C VAL A 226 -5.26 2.38 -1.46
N SER A 227 -6.30 1.55 -1.65
CA SER A 227 -7.38 1.80 -2.62
C SER A 227 -8.11 3.10 -2.33
N LYS A 228 -8.42 3.37 -1.07
CA LYS A 228 -9.08 4.61 -0.65
C LYS A 228 -8.20 5.84 -0.86
N TRP A 229 -6.89 5.72 -0.65
CA TRP A 229 -5.94 6.81 -0.84
C TRP A 229 -5.66 7.12 -2.31
N THR A 230 -5.57 6.08 -3.15
CA THR A 230 -5.10 6.18 -4.54
C THR A 230 -6.22 6.13 -5.58
N GLY A 231 -7.42 5.63 -5.19
CA GLY A 231 -8.53 5.36 -6.09
C GLY A 231 -8.39 4.07 -6.92
N ILE A 232 -7.28 3.35 -6.78
CA ILE A 232 -7.03 2.11 -7.53
C ILE A 232 -7.81 0.96 -6.88
N PRO A 233 -8.58 0.15 -7.63
CA PRO A 233 -9.36 -0.95 -7.05
C PRO A 233 -8.51 -2.04 -6.40
N VAL A 234 -8.94 -2.54 -5.23
CA VAL A 234 -8.27 -3.62 -4.48
C VAL A 234 -8.02 -4.87 -5.35
N ALA A 235 -9.01 -5.25 -6.16
CA ALA A 235 -8.89 -6.40 -7.06
C ALA A 235 -7.72 -6.30 -8.04
N LYS A 236 -7.32 -5.09 -8.45
CA LYS A 236 -6.13 -4.88 -9.30
C LYS A 236 -4.82 -5.01 -8.53
N MET A 237 -4.82 -4.68 -7.23
CA MET A 237 -3.61 -4.71 -6.38
C MET A 237 -3.26 -6.13 -5.91
N LEU A 238 -4.29 -6.94 -5.61
CA LEU A 238 -4.13 -8.31 -5.11
C LEU A 238 -4.01 -9.35 -6.24
N GLU A 239 -4.14 -8.94 -7.51
CA GLU A 239 -3.96 -9.83 -8.65
C GLU A 239 -2.49 -10.28 -8.75
N GLY A 240 -2.28 -11.60 -8.78
CA GLY A 240 -0.94 -12.18 -8.91
C GLY A 240 -0.25 -11.73 -10.20
N GLU A 241 0.96 -11.16 -10.08
CA GLU A 241 1.70 -10.58 -11.21
C GLU A 241 1.87 -11.55 -12.38
N ARG A 242 2.11 -12.84 -12.10
CA ARG A 242 2.25 -13.86 -13.14
C ARG A 242 0.98 -14.01 -13.97
N ASP A 243 -0.17 -14.17 -13.31
CA ASP A 243 -1.43 -14.42 -13.99
C ASP A 243 -1.89 -13.15 -14.72
N LYS A 244 -1.62 -11.97 -14.14
CA LYS A 244 -1.78 -10.68 -14.82
C LYS A 244 -1.02 -10.66 -16.15
N LEU A 245 0.30 -10.90 -16.12
CA LEU A 245 1.17 -10.87 -17.32
C LEU A 245 0.82 -11.91 -18.40
N LEU A 246 0.22 -13.05 -18.02
CA LEU A 246 -0.24 -14.07 -18.97
C LEU A 246 -1.42 -13.60 -19.84
N HIS A 247 -2.21 -12.64 -19.35
CA HIS A 247 -3.39 -12.12 -20.04
C HIS A 247 -3.15 -10.70 -20.60
N MET A 248 -1.88 -10.28 -20.74
CA MET A 248 -1.51 -8.92 -21.16
C MET A 248 -2.08 -8.56 -22.53
N GLU A 249 -1.90 -9.42 -23.53
CA GLU A 249 -2.39 -9.18 -24.88
C GLU A 249 -3.91 -9.04 -24.90
N GLU A 250 -4.62 -9.93 -24.23
CA GLU A 250 -6.09 -9.88 -24.13
C GLU A 250 -6.55 -8.58 -23.46
N ALA A 251 -5.88 -8.15 -22.39
CA ALA A 251 -6.21 -6.92 -21.69
C ALA A 251 -5.97 -5.69 -22.56
N ILE A 252 -4.82 -5.60 -23.24
CA ILE A 252 -4.49 -4.50 -24.15
C ILE A 252 -5.47 -4.47 -25.34
N HIS A 253 -5.84 -5.64 -25.88
CA HIS A 253 -6.78 -5.74 -27.01
C HIS A 253 -8.20 -5.28 -26.70
N ARG A 254 -8.61 -5.18 -25.42
CA ARG A 254 -9.89 -4.56 -25.04
C ARG A 254 -9.97 -3.09 -25.46
N ARG A 255 -8.81 -2.44 -25.63
CA ARG A 255 -8.68 -1.01 -25.91
C ARG A 255 -8.01 -0.74 -27.25
N VAL A 256 -6.99 -1.52 -27.61
CA VAL A 256 -6.25 -1.38 -28.86
C VAL A 256 -6.75 -2.40 -29.88
N VAL A 257 -7.36 -1.90 -30.96
CA VAL A 257 -7.89 -2.74 -32.04
C VAL A 257 -6.81 -3.02 -33.08
N GLY A 258 -6.57 -4.30 -33.39
CA GLY A 258 -5.49 -4.73 -34.29
C GLY A 258 -4.11 -4.56 -33.65
N GLN A 259 -3.09 -4.28 -34.46
CA GLN A 259 -1.69 -4.16 -34.01
C GLN A 259 -1.15 -5.42 -33.32
N ASP A 260 -1.64 -6.60 -33.70
CA ASP A 260 -1.36 -7.87 -33.00
C ASP A 260 0.13 -8.14 -32.85
N GLU A 261 0.91 -7.92 -33.92
CA GLU A 261 2.37 -8.08 -33.91
C GLU A 261 3.07 -7.13 -32.92
N ALA A 262 2.64 -5.86 -32.87
CA ALA A 262 3.23 -4.86 -31.98
C ALA A 262 2.89 -5.15 -30.52
N ILE A 263 1.64 -5.54 -30.24
CA ILE A 263 1.18 -5.91 -28.90
C ILE A 263 1.93 -7.14 -28.40
N GLN A 264 2.07 -8.17 -29.25
CA GLN A 264 2.81 -9.38 -28.91
C GLN A 264 4.29 -9.08 -28.63
N ALA A 265 4.94 -8.26 -29.47
CA ALA A 265 6.34 -7.88 -29.27
C ALA A 265 6.58 -7.13 -27.94
N VAL A 266 5.65 -6.23 -27.58
CA VAL A 266 5.68 -5.51 -26.30
C VAL A 266 5.49 -6.48 -25.14
N ALA A 267 4.49 -7.36 -25.22
CA ALA A 267 4.17 -8.31 -24.17
C ALA A 267 5.31 -9.31 -23.90
N ASP A 268 5.94 -9.84 -24.95
CA ASP A 268 7.08 -10.74 -24.84
C ASP A 268 8.30 -10.07 -24.19
N ALA A 269 8.59 -8.83 -24.54
CA ALA A 269 9.70 -8.09 -23.95
C ALA A 269 9.48 -7.84 -22.45
N ILE A 270 8.28 -7.43 -22.06
CA ILE A 270 7.95 -7.16 -20.65
C ILE A 270 7.97 -8.45 -19.84
N ARG A 271 7.42 -9.55 -20.37
CA ARG A 271 7.47 -10.85 -19.69
C ARG A 271 8.90 -11.31 -19.45
N ARG A 272 9.81 -11.12 -20.41
CA ARG A 272 11.25 -11.43 -20.22
C ARG A 272 11.86 -10.59 -19.09
N SER A 273 11.56 -9.30 -19.05
CA SER A 273 12.05 -8.42 -17.99
C SER A 273 11.56 -8.85 -16.61
N ARG A 274 10.24 -9.10 -16.48
CA ARG A 274 9.62 -9.51 -15.22
C ARG A 274 10.02 -10.92 -14.77
N ALA A 275 10.41 -11.79 -15.70
CA ALA A 275 10.98 -13.10 -15.38
C ALA A 275 12.45 -13.04 -14.92
N GLY A 276 13.07 -11.85 -14.85
CA GLY A 276 14.48 -11.69 -14.51
C GLY A 276 15.42 -12.27 -15.59
N LEU A 277 14.94 -12.40 -16.83
CA LEU A 277 15.72 -12.88 -17.96
C LEU A 277 16.40 -11.75 -18.74
N SER A 278 16.07 -10.50 -18.41
CA SER A 278 16.72 -9.30 -18.92
C SER A 278 17.76 -8.79 -17.93
N ASP A 279 18.64 -7.91 -18.40
CA ASP A 279 19.59 -7.19 -17.56
C ASP A 279 18.84 -6.31 -16.55
N PRO A 280 19.07 -6.45 -15.23
CA PRO A 280 18.39 -5.64 -14.21
C PRO A 280 18.81 -4.17 -14.23
N ASP A 281 19.96 -3.84 -14.80
CA ASP A 281 20.44 -2.46 -14.96
C ASP A 281 19.85 -1.80 -16.23
N ARG A 282 18.79 -2.34 -16.82
CA ARG A 282 18.12 -1.76 -18.00
C ARG A 282 16.64 -1.49 -17.75
N PRO A 283 16.01 -0.57 -18.50
CA PRO A 283 14.59 -0.34 -18.40
C PRO A 283 13.79 -1.63 -18.69
N ASN A 284 12.62 -1.75 -18.05
CA ASN A 284 11.74 -2.92 -18.18
C ASN A 284 11.32 -3.26 -19.63
N GLY A 285 11.43 -2.30 -20.53
CA GLY A 285 11.25 -2.47 -21.96
C GLY A 285 11.55 -1.17 -22.70
N SER A 286 12.16 -1.29 -23.87
CA SER A 286 12.43 -0.17 -24.78
C SER A 286 11.92 -0.50 -26.17
N PHE A 287 11.08 0.39 -26.70
CA PHE A 287 10.33 0.13 -27.93
C PHE A 287 10.40 1.35 -28.86
N LEU A 288 10.54 1.07 -30.16
CA LEU A 288 10.43 2.09 -31.21
C LEU A 288 9.18 1.81 -32.06
N PHE A 289 8.12 2.58 -31.85
CA PHE A 289 6.87 2.40 -32.59
C PHE A 289 6.91 3.10 -33.95
N LEU A 290 7.09 2.32 -35.01
CA LEU A 290 7.10 2.78 -36.40
C LEU A 290 5.73 2.54 -37.05
N GLY A 291 5.24 3.54 -37.81
CA GLY A 291 3.92 3.47 -38.44
C GLY A 291 3.31 4.85 -38.69
N PRO A 292 2.16 4.94 -39.38
CA PRO A 292 1.45 6.18 -39.63
C PRO A 292 0.95 6.85 -38.35
N THR A 293 0.58 8.12 -38.42
CA THR A 293 -0.15 8.79 -37.34
C THR A 293 -1.57 8.24 -37.24
N GLY A 294 -2.14 8.25 -36.03
CA GLY A 294 -3.53 7.82 -35.79
C GLY A 294 -3.79 6.31 -35.79
N VAL A 295 -2.76 5.47 -35.92
CA VAL A 295 -2.91 3.99 -35.91
C VAL A 295 -2.94 3.36 -34.51
N GLY A 296 -2.89 4.18 -33.45
CA GLY A 296 -2.98 3.73 -32.06
C GLY A 296 -1.66 3.59 -31.30
N LYS A 297 -0.55 4.16 -31.77
CA LYS A 297 0.75 4.11 -31.05
C LYS A 297 0.66 4.66 -29.62
N THR A 298 0.13 5.87 -29.47
CA THR A 298 -0.08 6.51 -28.17
C THR A 298 -1.12 5.74 -27.34
N GLU A 299 -2.11 5.15 -27.98
CA GLU A 299 -3.15 4.38 -27.29
C GLU A 299 -2.59 3.07 -26.71
N LEU A 300 -1.68 2.41 -27.43
CA LEU A 300 -0.94 1.27 -26.93
C LEU A 300 -0.10 1.64 -25.71
N THR A 301 0.56 2.81 -25.71
CA THR A 301 1.30 3.29 -24.54
C THR A 301 0.39 3.52 -23.33
N LYS A 302 -0.78 4.14 -23.53
CA LYS A 302 -1.74 4.37 -22.44
C LYS A 302 -2.29 3.06 -21.89
N ALA A 303 -2.69 2.14 -22.78
CA ALA A 303 -3.15 0.80 -22.40
C ALA A 303 -2.06 0.05 -21.63
N LEU A 304 -0.79 0.23 -22.01
CA LEU A 304 0.34 -0.36 -21.31
C LEU A 304 0.57 0.25 -19.92
N ALA A 305 0.47 1.57 -19.79
CA ALA A 305 0.56 2.24 -18.49
C ALA A 305 -0.55 1.79 -17.54
N GLU A 306 -1.79 1.73 -18.04
CA GLU A 306 -2.93 1.23 -17.28
C GLU A 306 -2.75 -0.24 -16.88
N PHE A 307 -2.24 -1.07 -17.78
CA PHE A 307 -2.03 -2.48 -17.50
C PHE A 307 -0.91 -2.74 -16.47
N LEU A 308 0.25 -2.10 -16.63
CA LEU A 308 1.41 -2.36 -15.76
C LEU A 308 1.32 -1.64 -14.41
N PHE A 309 0.75 -0.44 -14.41
CA PHE A 309 0.79 0.48 -13.25
C PHE A 309 -0.60 0.85 -12.76
N ASP A 310 -1.64 0.20 -13.27
CA ASP A 310 -3.03 0.27 -12.82
C ASP A 310 -3.71 1.63 -13.04
N THR A 311 -3.01 2.59 -13.67
CA THR A 311 -3.51 3.93 -14.06
C THR A 311 -2.85 4.43 -15.36
N GLU A 312 -3.63 5.14 -16.19
CA GLU A 312 -3.09 5.87 -17.36
C GLU A 312 -2.19 7.03 -16.96
N ASP A 313 -2.38 7.58 -15.76
CA ASP A 313 -1.59 8.71 -15.24
C ASP A 313 -0.14 8.32 -14.99
N ALA A 314 0.18 7.03 -14.99
CA ALA A 314 1.54 6.52 -14.97
C ALA A 314 2.22 6.62 -16.35
N MET A 315 1.70 7.41 -17.30
CA MET A 315 2.37 7.74 -18.55
C MET A 315 3.02 9.13 -18.47
N VAL A 316 4.33 9.20 -18.69
CA VAL A 316 5.07 10.46 -18.86
C VAL A 316 5.25 10.72 -20.35
N ARG A 317 4.48 11.66 -20.90
CA ARG A 317 4.57 12.03 -22.32
C ARG A 317 5.49 13.24 -22.49
N ILE A 318 6.45 13.12 -23.38
CA ILE A 318 7.38 14.19 -23.73
C ILE A 318 7.33 14.40 -25.25
N ASP A 319 6.96 15.60 -25.67
CA ASP A 319 6.94 15.98 -27.08
C ASP A 319 8.35 16.39 -27.52
N MET A 320 8.97 15.60 -28.40
CA MET A 320 10.34 15.85 -28.86
C MET A 320 10.45 17.05 -29.81
N SER A 321 9.34 17.57 -30.32
CA SER A 321 9.32 18.83 -31.07
C SER A 321 9.71 20.03 -30.19
N GLU A 322 9.60 19.95 -28.86
CA GLU A 322 10.10 20.99 -27.94
C GLU A 322 11.63 20.92 -27.72
N PHE A 323 12.26 19.82 -28.14
CA PHE A 323 13.67 19.49 -27.91
C PHE A 323 14.50 19.47 -29.21
N MET A 324 14.07 20.23 -30.22
CA MET A 324 14.77 20.35 -31.52
C MET A 324 16.10 21.12 -31.45
N GLU A 325 16.24 22.01 -30.48
CA GLU A 325 17.38 22.92 -30.37
C GLU A 325 18.31 22.49 -29.23
N LYS A 326 19.62 22.73 -29.40
CA LYS A 326 20.63 22.28 -28.43
C LYS A 326 20.37 22.77 -27.00
N HIS A 327 19.88 24.00 -26.84
CA HIS A 327 19.66 24.58 -25.51
C HIS A 327 18.40 24.03 -24.83
N SER A 328 17.42 23.51 -25.59
CA SER A 328 16.24 22.91 -24.99
C SER A 328 16.52 21.52 -24.41
N VAL A 329 17.54 20.81 -24.91
CA VAL A 329 18.02 19.53 -24.36
C VAL A 329 18.38 19.64 -22.88
N ALA A 330 19.02 20.74 -22.48
CA ALA A 330 19.38 20.98 -21.08
C ALA A 330 18.14 21.02 -20.16
N ARG A 331 16.95 21.40 -20.65
CA ARG A 331 15.72 21.38 -19.86
C ARG A 331 15.20 19.97 -19.59
N LEU A 332 15.65 18.97 -20.34
CA LEU A 332 15.22 17.58 -20.18
C LEU A 332 15.83 16.94 -18.92
N ILE A 333 17.11 17.22 -18.64
CA ILE A 333 17.87 16.65 -17.51
C ILE A 333 18.13 17.66 -16.38
N GLY A 334 18.21 18.95 -16.72
CA GLY A 334 18.59 20.02 -15.81
C GLY A 334 19.68 20.89 -16.43
N ALA A 335 19.65 22.19 -16.15
CA ALA A 335 20.65 23.11 -16.69
C ALA A 335 22.01 22.94 -15.97
N PRO A 336 23.15 23.23 -16.64
CA PRO A 336 24.47 23.23 -16.00
C PRO A 336 24.66 24.35 -14.96
N PRO A 337 25.62 24.20 -14.02
CA PRO A 337 25.97 25.25 -13.06
C PRO A 337 26.26 26.60 -13.74
N GLY A 338 25.52 27.64 -13.37
CA GLY A 338 25.65 28.99 -13.92
C GLY A 338 24.66 29.36 -15.03
N TYR A 339 23.74 28.47 -15.40
CA TYR A 339 22.63 28.76 -16.32
C TYR A 339 21.31 29.00 -15.59
N VAL A 340 20.40 29.79 -16.19
CA VAL A 340 19.04 30.01 -15.65
C VAL A 340 18.30 28.68 -15.65
N GLY A 341 17.70 28.31 -14.52
CA GLY A 341 17.09 26.99 -14.32
C GLY A 341 18.04 25.94 -13.72
N TYR A 342 19.28 26.31 -13.33
CA TYR A 342 20.18 25.38 -12.63
C TYR A 342 19.60 24.85 -11.32
N GLU A 343 18.78 25.64 -10.61
CA GLU A 343 18.12 25.20 -9.36
C GLU A 343 16.81 24.41 -9.63
N GLU A 344 16.39 24.27 -10.89
CA GLU A 344 15.20 23.50 -11.31
C GLU A 344 15.66 22.17 -11.92
N GLY A 345 15.18 21.04 -11.38
CA GLY A 345 15.47 19.71 -11.94
C GLY A 345 14.99 19.58 -13.40
N GLY A 346 15.54 18.62 -14.13
CA GLY A 346 15.12 18.32 -15.49
C GLY A 346 13.67 17.86 -15.59
N TYR A 347 13.02 18.16 -16.71
CA TYR A 347 11.64 17.72 -16.93
C TYR A 347 11.50 16.19 -16.85
N LEU A 348 12.42 15.44 -17.48
CA LEU A 348 12.40 13.98 -17.46
C LEU A 348 12.82 13.44 -16.09
N THR A 349 13.88 13.99 -15.50
CA THR A 349 14.42 13.52 -14.22
C THR A 349 13.41 13.71 -13.09
N GLU A 350 12.75 14.88 -13.02
CA GLU A 350 11.69 15.14 -12.05
C GLU A 350 10.43 14.29 -12.28
N ALA A 351 10.05 14.08 -13.54
CA ALA A 351 8.90 13.24 -13.87
C ALA A 351 9.11 11.79 -13.44
N VAL A 352 10.29 11.23 -13.71
CA VAL A 352 10.66 9.86 -13.30
C VAL A 352 10.83 9.78 -11.79
N ARG A 353 11.45 10.78 -11.14
CA ARG A 353 11.58 10.84 -9.67
C ARG A 353 10.23 10.78 -8.96
N ARG A 354 9.23 11.49 -9.49
CA ARG A 354 7.85 11.50 -8.95
C ARG A 354 7.07 10.24 -9.29
N LYS A 355 7.39 9.58 -10.42
CA LYS A 355 6.69 8.41 -10.95
C LYS A 355 7.71 7.37 -11.48
N PRO A 356 8.44 6.68 -10.59
CA PRO A 356 9.46 5.71 -10.99
C PRO A 356 8.85 4.53 -11.76
N TYR A 357 7.63 4.13 -11.37
CA TYR A 357 6.84 3.15 -12.09
C TYR A 357 5.97 3.84 -13.16
N SER A 358 6.55 4.13 -14.31
CA SER A 358 5.86 4.80 -15.40
C SER A 358 6.23 4.30 -16.80
N VAL A 359 5.38 4.60 -17.79
CA VAL A 359 5.69 4.45 -19.21
C VAL A 359 6.11 5.81 -19.75
N ILE A 360 7.35 5.93 -20.21
CA ILE A 360 7.87 7.15 -20.82
C ILE A 360 7.60 7.11 -22.33
N LEU A 361 6.80 8.05 -22.82
CA LEU A 361 6.51 8.23 -24.24
C LEU A 361 7.28 9.42 -24.79
N LEU A 362 8.23 9.14 -25.67
CA LEU A 362 8.91 10.16 -26.47
C LEU A 362 8.18 10.29 -27.81
N ASP A 363 7.29 11.27 -27.89
CA ASP A 363 6.49 11.51 -29.09
C ASP A 363 7.30 12.27 -30.14
N GLU A 364 7.08 11.96 -31.42
CA GLU A 364 7.84 12.55 -32.56
C GLU A 364 9.37 12.51 -32.40
N VAL A 365 9.93 11.39 -31.91
CA VAL A 365 11.37 11.26 -31.59
C VAL A 365 12.30 11.61 -32.76
N GLU A 366 11.85 11.47 -34.00
CA GLU A 366 12.60 11.89 -35.18
C GLU A 366 12.86 13.41 -35.26
N LYS A 367 12.14 14.22 -34.49
CA LYS A 367 12.33 15.68 -34.37
C LYS A 367 13.37 16.07 -33.34
N ALA A 368 13.72 15.16 -32.43
CA ALA A 368 14.66 15.45 -31.33
C ALA A 368 16.03 15.90 -31.86
N HIS A 369 16.67 16.80 -31.13
CA HIS A 369 18.08 17.13 -31.35
C HIS A 369 18.98 15.91 -31.13
N ALA A 370 20.08 15.80 -31.88
CA ALA A 370 21.01 14.66 -31.80
C ALA A 370 21.52 14.37 -30.37
N ASP A 371 21.75 15.41 -29.57
CA ASP A 371 22.21 15.30 -28.18
C ASP A 371 21.21 14.57 -27.27
N VAL A 372 19.90 14.57 -27.60
CA VAL A 372 18.89 13.79 -26.86
C VAL A 372 19.16 12.29 -26.98
N PHE A 373 19.62 11.80 -28.14
CA PHE A 373 19.88 10.37 -28.32
C PHE A 373 21.06 9.88 -27.48
N ASN A 374 22.05 10.73 -27.20
CA ASN A 374 23.16 10.37 -26.30
C ASN A 374 22.65 10.14 -24.87
N ILE A 375 21.69 10.97 -24.44
CA ILE A 375 21.02 10.84 -23.14
C ILE A 375 20.21 9.55 -23.09
N LEU A 376 19.43 9.27 -24.14
CA LEU A 376 18.62 8.06 -24.21
C LEU A 376 19.48 6.81 -24.22
N LEU A 377 20.66 6.82 -24.87
CA LEU A 377 21.58 5.69 -24.85
C LEU A 377 22.02 5.35 -23.42
N GLN A 378 22.34 6.36 -22.61
CA GLN A 378 22.69 6.14 -21.20
C GLN A 378 21.53 5.45 -20.44
N VAL A 379 20.30 5.92 -20.62
CA VAL A 379 19.13 5.31 -19.98
C VAL A 379 18.86 3.89 -20.50
N LEU A 380 19.04 3.67 -21.80
CA LEU A 380 18.77 2.39 -22.45
C LEU A 380 19.82 1.32 -22.12
N ASP A 381 21.06 1.71 -21.81
CA ASP A 381 22.16 0.79 -21.50
C ASP A 381 22.37 0.61 -20.00
N ASP A 382 22.35 1.69 -19.21
CA ASP A 382 22.67 1.67 -17.78
C ASP A 382 21.44 1.81 -16.87
N GLY A 383 20.24 1.98 -17.44
CA GLY A 383 18.98 2.10 -16.68
C GLY A 383 18.91 3.36 -15.83
N ARG A 384 19.93 4.20 -15.89
CA ARG A 384 20.18 5.31 -14.98
C ARG A 384 20.38 6.60 -15.75
N LEU A 385 19.99 7.70 -15.12
CA LEU A 385 20.29 9.02 -15.62
C LEU A 385 20.99 9.83 -14.52
N THR A 386 22.17 10.35 -14.83
CA THR A 386 22.93 11.18 -13.90
C THR A 386 22.61 12.65 -14.17
N GLU A 387 22.04 13.33 -13.18
CA GLU A 387 21.96 14.79 -13.23
C GLU A 387 23.36 15.39 -13.09
N GLU A 388 23.61 16.51 -13.77
CA GLU A 388 24.89 17.24 -13.63
C GLU A 388 25.13 17.75 -12.18
N GLN A 389 24.11 17.72 -11.33
CA GLN A 389 24.19 17.97 -9.88
C GLN A 389 24.69 16.76 -9.04
N PHE A 390 25.21 15.70 -9.68
CA PHE A 390 25.71 14.45 -9.06
C PHE A 390 24.64 13.64 -8.29
N GLN A 391 23.36 13.74 -8.66
CA GLN A 391 22.33 12.80 -8.21
C GLN A 391 22.08 11.76 -9.28
N MET A 392 22.13 10.49 -8.88
CA MET A 392 21.78 9.34 -9.71
C MET A 392 20.28 9.09 -9.60
N LEU A 393 19.62 8.91 -10.74
CA LEU A 393 18.26 8.40 -10.83
C LEU A 393 18.26 6.99 -11.41
N ASP A 394 17.52 6.10 -10.76
CA ASP A 394 17.28 4.71 -11.12
C ASP A 394 15.84 4.53 -11.62
#